data_AF-A0A7W1FRL7-F1
#
_entry.id   AF-A0A7W1FRL7-F1
#
_cell.length_a   1.000
_cell.length_b   1.000
_cell.length_c   1.000
_cell.angle_alpha   90.00
_cell.angle_beta   90.00
_cell.angle_gamma   90.00
#
_symmetry.space_group_name_H-M   'P 1'
#
loop_
_entity.id
_entity.type
_entity.pdbx_description
1 polymer ?
#
loop_
_entity_poly.entity_id
_entity_poly.type
_entity_poly.pdbx_seq_one_letter_code
_entity_poly.pdbx_strand_id
1 'polypeptide(L)'
;MLERIGAYAAGELEGEEAREVEQLIFERPEYRRLAESYARMLVMLTTLGNEPLEAPEAVVGYVIRRAYVSAFMRGAEVFVGALGRSYIDAFVYYLGLRRESYGGGT
;
A
#
# COMPACT_ATOMS: atom_id res chain seq x y z
N MET A 1 -12.42 0.42 26.67
CA MET A 1 -13.68 1.18 26.86
C MET A 1 -13.81 2.35 25.89
N LEU A 2 -12.87 3.31 25.91
CA LEU A 2 -12.83 4.43 24.95
C LEU A 2 -12.83 3.94 23.49
N GLU A 3 -12.03 2.91 23.20
CA GLU A 3 -11.92 2.26 21.89
C GLU A 3 -13.26 1.69 21.40
N ARG A 4 -14.02 0.99 22.27
CA ARG A 4 -15.35 0.46 21.94
C ARG A 4 -16.36 1.56 21.63
N ILE A 5 -16.33 2.68 22.37
CA ILE A 5 -17.20 3.84 22.11
C ILE A 5 -16.82 4.51 20.77
N GLY A 6 -15.52 4.59 20.47
CA GLY A 6 -15.02 5.06 19.18
C GLY A 6 -15.46 4.18 18.01
N ALA A 7 -15.29 2.86 18.13
CA ALA A 7 -15.72 1.88 17.13
C ALA A 7 -17.25 1.92 16.92
N TYR A 8 -18.03 2.06 18.00
CA TYR A 8 -19.48 2.29 17.90
C TYR A 8 -19.80 3.59 17.12
N ALA A 9 -19.14 4.70 17.46
CA ALA A 9 -19.36 5.99 16.79
C ALA A 9 -18.93 5.98 15.32
N ALA A 10 -17.93 5.17 14.96
CA ALA A 10 -17.49 4.93 13.59
C ALA A 10 -18.40 3.96 12.82
N GLY A 11 -19.37 3.33 13.49
CA GLY A 11 -20.25 2.32 12.89
C GLY A 11 -19.56 0.99 12.62
N GLU A 12 -18.41 0.73 13.26
CA GLU A 12 -17.63 -0.50 13.08
C GLU A 12 -18.13 -1.66 13.96
N LEU A 13 -18.99 -1.37 14.94
CA LEU A 13 -19.62 -2.39 15.79
C LEU A 13 -21.00 -2.76 15.24
N GLU A 14 -21.30 -4.06 15.22
CA GLU A 14 -22.57 -4.60 14.78
C GLU A 14 -23.18 -5.57 15.82
N GLY A 15 -24.49 -5.78 15.71
CA GLY A 15 -25.18 -6.83 16.47
C GLY A 15 -25.19 -6.58 17.99
N GLU A 16 -24.71 -7.58 18.75
CA GLU A 16 -24.79 -7.60 20.21
C GLU A 16 -23.80 -6.61 20.86
N GLU A 17 -22.58 -6.50 20.32
CA GLU A 17 -21.56 -5.58 20.83
C GLU A 17 -21.99 -4.11 20.69
N ALA A 18 -22.67 -3.77 19.60
CA ALA A 18 -23.23 -2.43 19.42
C ALA A 18 -24.29 -2.10 20.47
N ARG A 19 -25.17 -3.06 20.80
CA ARG A 19 -26.23 -2.88 21.81
C ARG A 19 -25.67 -2.74 23.22
N GLU A 20 -24.65 -3.52 23.56
CA GLU A 20 -23.96 -3.42 24.86
C GLU A 20 -23.35 -2.01 25.04
N VAL A 21 -22.67 -1.52 24.00
CA VAL A 21 -22.04 -0.19 24.04
C VAL A 21 -23.09 0.91 24.04
N GLU A 22 -24.17 0.77 23.28
CA GLU A 22 -25.29 1.70 23.25
C GLU A 22 -25.95 1.84 24.62
N GLN A 23 -26.31 0.73 25.26
CA GLN A 23 -26.90 0.73 26.59
C GLN A 23 -25.99 1.45 27.60
N LEU A 24 -24.69 1.18 27.52
CA LEU A 24 -23.71 1.77 28.42
C LEU A 24 -23.45 3.26 28.14
N ILE A 25 -23.60 3.72 26.90
CA ILE A 25 -23.62 5.14 26.54
C ILE A 25 -24.85 5.84 27.13
N PHE A 26 -26.01 5.18 27.13
CA PHE A 26 -27.24 5.72 27.71
C PHE A 26 -27.19 5.81 29.25
N GLU A 27 -26.61 4.81 29.90
CA GLU A 27 -26.53 4.74 31.36
C GLU A 27 -25.54 5.76 31.96
N ARG A 28 -24.53 6.19 31.21
CA ARG A 28 -23.46 7.07 31.71
C ARG A 28 -23.31 8.35 30.87
N PRO A 29 -23.62 9.53 31.44
CA PRO A 29 -23.60 10.79 30.69
C PRO A 29 -22.20 11.18 30.17
N GLU A 30 -21.13 10.74 30.80
CA GLU A 30 -19.75 10.97 30.33
C GLU A 30 -19.46 10.24 29.02
N TYR A 31 -19.95 9.00 28.88
CA TYR A 31 -19.75 8.20 27.67
C TYR A 31 -20.57 8.71 26.49
N ARG A 32 -21.76 9.26 26.77
CA ARG A 32 -22.52 10.01 25.78
C ARG A 32 -21.76 11.22 25.24
N ARG A 33 -21.15 12.03 26.11
CA ARG A 33 -20.34 13.18 25.66
C ARG A 33 -19.13 12.75 24.83
N LEU A 34 -18.52 11.62 25.18
CA LEU A 34 -17.40 11.06 24.43
C LEU A 34 -17.83 10.57 23.04
N ALA A 35 -18.92 9.79 22.96
CA ALA A 35 -19.48 9.33 21.69
C ALA A 35 -19.85 10.51 20.77
N GLU A 36 -20.45 11.55 21.33
CA GLU A 36 -20.77 12.78 20.59
C GLU A 36 -19.52 13.50 20.08
N SER A 37 -18.45 13.52 20.87
CA SER A 37 -17.16 14.11 20.48
C SER A 37 -16.52 13.35 19.31
N TYR A 38 -16.55 12.02 19.34
CA TYR A 38 -16.08 11.19 18.22
C TYR A 38 -16.94 11.38 16.97
N ALA A 39 -18.27 11.41 17.12
CA ALA A 39 -19.18 11.64 16.00
C ALA A 39 -18.91 13.00 15.32
N ARG A 40 -18.74 14.08 16.10
CA ARG A 40 -18.40 15.41 15.56
C ARG A 40 -17.06 15.41 14.82
N MET A 41 -16.06 14.72 15.36
CA MET A 41 -14.74 14.60 14.72
C MET A 41 -14.84 13.86 13.39
N LEU A 42 -15.57 12.74 13.33
CA LEU A 42 -15.76 11.95 12.11
C LEU A 42 -16.52 12.73 11.04
N VAL A 43 -17.55 13.48 11.42
CA VAL A 43 -18.27 14.39 10.51
C VAL A 43 -17.32 15.45 9.96
N MET A 44 -16.52 16.09 10.82
CA MET A 44 -15.55 17.10 10.38
C MET A 44 -14.49 16.54 9.42
N LEU A 45 -13.95 15.35 9.70
CA LEU A 45 -13.01 14.67 8.81
C LEU A 45 -13.64 14.32 7.47
N THR A 46 -14.91 13.91 7.47
CA THR A 46 -15.66 13.60 6.25
C THR A 46 -15.91 14.86 5.43
N THR A 47 -16.20 16.00 6.06
CA THR A 47 -16.37 17.27 5.33
C THR A 47 -15.04 17.77 4.77
N LEU A 48 -13.94 17.68 5.52
CA LEU A 48 -12.61 18.04 5.05
C LEU A 48 -12.11 17.12 3.93
N GLY A 49 -12.40 15.82 4.00
CA GLY A 49 -12.03 14.85 2.97
C GLY A 49 -12.82 14.99 1.67
N ASN A 50 -14.03 15.55 1.72
CA ASN A 50 -14.85 15.85 0.54
C ASN A 50 -14.52 17.21 -0.10
N GLU A 51 -13.72 18.04 0.56
CA GLU A 51 -13.20 19.25 -0.04
C GLU A 51 -12.14 18.84 -1.09
N PRO A 52 -12.30 19.22 -2.37
CA PRO A 52 -11.32 18.87 -3.39
C PRO A 52 -10.00 19.56 -3.04
N LEU A 53 -9.05 18.78 -2.55
CA LEU A 53 -7.67 19.23 -2.40
C LEU A 53 -7.13 19.47 -3.81
N GLU A 54 -6.99 20.74 -4.19
CA GLU A 54 -6.19 21.13 -5.34
C GLU A 54 -4.74 20.72 -5.06
N ALA A 55 -4.39 19.49 -5.44
CA ALA A 55 -3.03 19.01 -5.33
C ALA A 55 -2.14 19.95 -6.15
N PRO A 56 -1.11 20.57 -5.56
CA PRO A 56 -0.21 21.44 -6.32
C PRO A 56 0.36 20.65 -7.49
N GLU A 57 0.31 21.21 -8.71
CA GLU A 57 0.75 20.52 -9.93
C GLU A 57 2.17 19.93 -9.80
N ALA A 58 3.02 20.57 -8.99
CA ALA A 58 4.36 20.11 -8.64
C ALA A 58 4.38 18.71 -8.00
N VAL A 59 3.42 18.37 -7.15
CA VAL A 59 3.34 17.08 -6.46
C VAL A 59 2.88 15.98 -7.41
N VAL A 60 1.86 16.27 -8.24
CA VAL A 60 1.39 15.35 -9.27
C VAL A 60 2.50 15.04 -10.27
N GLY A 61 3.21 16.08 -10.73
CA GLY A 61 4.35 15.93 -11.62
C GLY A 61 5.51 15.13 -11.01
N TYR A 62 5.78 15.29 -9.71
CA TYR A 62 6.79 14.51 -9.00
C TYR A 62 6.44 13.02 -8.94
N VAL A 63 5.20 12.69 -8.60
CA VAL A 63 4.73 11.29 -8.49
C VAL A 63 4.75 10.60 -9.86
N ILE A 64 4.26 11.28 -10.91
CA ILE A 64 4.29 10.74 -12.28
C ILE A 64 5.74 10.48 -12.74
N ARG A 65 6.64 11.45 -12.50
CA ARG A 65 8.05 11.32 -12.89
C ARG A 65 8.73 10.19 -12.12
N ARG A 66 8.43 10.05 -10.83
CA ARG A 66 8.93 8.94 -9.99
C ARG A 66 8.41 7.59 -10.49
N ALA A 67 7.13 7.49 -10.82
CA ALA A 67 6.55 6.27 -11.37
C ALA A 67 7.21 5.90 -12.71
N TYR A 68 7.39 6.87 -13.61
CA TYR A 68 8.04 6.67 -14.90
C TYR A 68 9.50 6.22 -14.76
N VAL A 69 10.29 6.87 -13.90
CA VAL A 69 11.68 6.47 -13.62
C VAL A 69 11.74 5.07 -13.03
N SER A 70 10.83 4.72 -12.13
CA SER A 70 10.79 3.38 -11.54
C SER A 70 10.46 2.30 -12.57
N ALA A 71 9.51 2.57 -13.47
CA ALA A 71 9.16 1.66 -14.56
C ALA A 71 10.32 1.51 -15.55
N PHE A 72 10.99 2.62 -15.90
CA PHE A 72 12.17 2.63 -16.75
C PHE A 72 13.31 1.80 -16.15
N MET A 73 13.64 2.00 -14.88
CA MET A 73 14.70 1.25 -14.19
C MET A 73 14.40 -0.26 -14.16
N ARG A 74 13.13 -0.63 -13.92
CA ARG A 74 12.70 -2.02 -13.93
C ARG A 74 12.84 -2.66 -15.31
N GLY A 75 12.55 -1.90 -16.38
CA GLY A 75 12.79 -2.34 -17.75
C GLY A 75 14.29 -2.43 -18.11
N ALA A 76 15.08 -1.47 -17.65
CA ALA A 76 16.53 -1.44 -17.88
C ALA A 76 17.23 -2.63 -17.20
N GLU A 77 16.82 -3.02 -16.00
CA GLU A 77 17.38 -4.17 -15.29
C GLU A 77 17.14 -5.49 -16.06
N VAL A 78 15.94 -5.68 -16.62
CA VAL A 78 15.62 -6.85 -17.46
C VAL A 78 16.48 -6.86 -18.72
N PHE A 79 16.62 -5.71 -19.37
CA PHE A 79 17.40 -5.56 -20.60
C PHE A 79 18.91 -5.79 -20.36
N VAL A 80 19.48 -5.20 -19.32
CA VAL A 80 20.88 -5.36 -18.94
C VAL A 80 21.16 -6.78 -18.46
N GLY A 81 20.24 -7.42 -17.73
CA GLY A 81 20.36 -8.83 -17.35
C GLY A 81 20.37 -9.77 -18.56
N ALA A 82 19.52 -9.52 -19.55
CA ALA A 82 19.46 -10.29 -20.79
C ALA A 82 20.73 -10.11 -21.65
N LEU A 83 21.19 -8.86 -21.83
CA LEU A 83 22.44 -8.56 -22.55
C LEU A 83 23.67 -9.10 -21.82
N GLY A 84 23.74 -8.94 -20.50
CA GLY A 84 24.85 -9.46 -19.71
C GLY A 84 24.98 -10.96 -19.85
N ARG A 85 23.86 -11.70 -19.77
CA ARG A 85 23.86 -13.16 -19.97
C ARG A 85 24.27 -13.53 -21.39
N SER A 86 23.83 -12.82 -22.43
CA SER A 86 24.22 -13.13 -23.81
C SER A 86 25.70 -12.86 -24.09
N TYR A 87 26.26 -11.76 -23.56
CA TYR A 87 27.67 -11.43 -23.73
C TYR A 87 28.58 -12.38 -22.96
N ILE A 88 28.21 -12.75 -21.73
CA ILE A 88 28.95 -13.74 -20.94
C ILE A 88 28.94 -15.11 -21.64
N ASP A 89 27.79 -15.54 -22.16
CA ASP A 89 27.68 -16.82 -22.86
C ASP A 89 28.50 -16.84 -24.16
N ALA A 90 28.48 -15.74 -24.94
CA ALA A 90 29.33 -15.57 -26.10
C ALA A 90 30.83 -15.56 -25.75
N PHE A 91 31.20 -14.95 -24.63
CA PHE A 91 32.59 -14.93 -24.13
C PHE A 91 33.05 -16.32 -23.68
N VAL A 92 32.20 -17.07 -22.98
CA VAL A 92 32.45 -18.46 -22.56
C VAL A 92 32.56 -19.39 -23.77
N TYR A 93 31.71 -19.19 -24.78
CA TYR A 93 31.77 -19.92 -26.05
C TYR A 93 33.07 -19.63 -26.81
N TYR A 94 33.44 -18.35 -26.94
CA TYR A 94 34.65 -17.93 -27.65
C TYR A 94 35.94 -18.39 -26.96
N LEU A 95 35.97 -18.40 -25.62
CA LEU A 95 37.09 -18.93 -24.84
C LEU A 95 37.10 -20.46 -24.72
N GLY A 96 36.14 -21.17 -25.34
CA GLY A 96 36.10 -22.63 -25.37
C GLY A 96 35.88 -23.29 -23.99
N LEU A 97 35.35 -22.54 -23.02
CA LEU A 97 35.18 -23.01 -21.64
C LEU A 97 33.98 -23.94 -21.44
N ARG A 98 33.13 -24.10 -22.46
CA ARG A 98 32.10 -25.15 -22.47
C ARG A 98 32.75 -26.47 -22.91
N ARG A 99 33.39 -27.14 -21.95
CA ARG A 99 33.90 -28.50 -22.11
C ARG A 99 32.76 -29.40 -22.58
N GLU A 100 32.86 -29.87 -23.82
CA GLU A 100 31.99 -30.89 -24.38
C GLU A 100 32.08 -32.15 -23.51
N SER A 101 31.09 -32.33 -22.64
CA SER A 101 30.75 -33.64 -22.09
C SER A 101 29.57 -34.19 -22.88
N TYR A 102 29.84 -34.57 -24.14
CA TYR A 102 29.11 -35.65 -24.80
C TYR A 102 30.08 -36.83 -24.88
N GLY A 103 29.83 -37.82 -24.03
CA GLY A 103 30.58 -39.08 -24.07
C GLY A 103 30.14 -39.98 -25.23
N GLY A 104 31.05 -40.88 -25.61
CA GLY A 104 30.73 -42.21 -26.12
C GLY A 104 30.61 -42.35 -27.64
N GLY A 105 31.64 -42.95 -28.26
CA GLY A 105 31.58 -43.32 -29.67
C GLY A 105 32.82 -43.99 -30.28
N THR A 106 33.52 -44.86 -29.54
CA THR A 106 34.04 -46.19 -29.96
C THR A 106 34.55 -46.90 -28.72
#